data_AF-A0A2N2PMK9-F1
#
_entry.id   AF-A0A2N2PMK9-F1
#
_cell.length_a   1.000
_cell.length_b   1.000
_cell.length_c   1.000
_cell.angle_alpha   90.00
_cell.angle_beta   90.00
_cell.angle_gamma   90.00
#
_symmetry.space_group_name_H-M   'P 1'
#
loop_
_entity.id
_entity.type
_entity.pdbx_description
1 polymer ?
#
loop_
_entity_poly.entity_id
_entity_poly.type
_entity_poly.pdbx_seq_one_letter_code
_entity_poly.pdbx_strand_id
1 'polypeptide(L)'
;MEGGNRSVLNPNRGDAPNMPTGKTVTNPSQSSGDTISFAELPDGVIVIRVIGRGSFANSVEFKRLTDLFVERFSNACQFVLDLEQCVTMDSTFMGVLASVGLRQRRDTKETMTLVNVNEQNERLLHTLGLAHFLNVRTIGQDAHPATEAATDFRTAEAPKVSKTDRIVHMIEAHENLVESDSANAVRFESVLKYLNESLKKEQE
;
A
#
# COMPACT_ATOMS: atom_id res chain seq x y z
N MET A 1 -44.68 34.41 60.81
CA MET A 1 -44.90 33.27 59.90
C MET A 1 -43.55 32.55 59.82
N GLU A 2 -43.11 31.81 60.84
CA GLU A 2 -43.47 30.39 61.11
C GLU A 2 -43.52 29.60 59.80
N GLY A 3 -42.62 28.65 59.49
CA GLY A 3 -42.11 27.56 60.32
C GLY A 3 -42.81 26.27 59.87
N GLY A 4 -42.07 25.22 59.48
CA GLY A 4 -42.71 23.94 59.14
C GLY A 4 -41.90 22.95 58.31
N ASN A 5 -41.01 22.22 58.98
CA ASN A 5 -40.31 21.03 58.51
C ASN A 5 -41.25 19.81 58.47
N ARG A 6 -41.05 18.84 57.54
CA ARG A 6 -41.43 17.42 57.77
C ARG A 6 -40.70 16.45 56.83
N SER A 7 -39.95 15.56 57.48
CA SER A 7 -39.17 14.42 57.01
C SER A 7 -39.97 13.30 56.34
N VAL A 8 -39.29 12.49 55.53
CA VAL A 8 -39.40 11.01 55.49
C VAL A 8 -38.11 10.43 54.86
N LEU A 9 -37.23 9.86 55.68
CA LEU A 9 -36.92 8.42 55.80
C LEU A 9 -36.19 7.78 54.58
N ASN A 10 -34.89 7.57 54.77
CA ASN A 10 -34.03 6.53 54.15
C ASN A 10 -34.50 5.15 54.68
N PRO A 11 -34.40 3.99 53.96
CA PRO A 11 -33.10 3.35 53.71
C PRO A 11 -33.03 2.41 52.48
N ASN A 12 -31.88 2.31 51.80
CA ASN A 12 -31.27 0.99 51.55
C ASN A 12 -29.82 1.12 51.07
N ARG A 13 -28.89 0.69 51.93
CA ARG A 13 -27.52 0.32 51.57
C ARG A 13 -27.50 -1.21 51.44
N GLY A 14 -27.05 -1.69 50.29
CA GLY A 14 -26.61 -3.07 50.08
C GLY A 14 -25.21 -3.02 49.50
N ASP A 15 -24.28 -3.68 50.18
CA ASP A 15 -22.84 -3.69 49.95
C ASP A 15 -22.38 -4.48 48.71
N ALA A 16 -21.13 -4.18 48.34
CA ALA A 16 -20.10 -5.07 47.79
C ALA A 16 -19.77 -4.95 46.27
N PRO A 17 -18.48 -5.17 45.93
CA PRO A 17 -17.79 -4.49 44.84
C PRO A 17 -17.76 -5.34 43.57
N ASN A 18 -17.62 -4.71 42.40
CA ASN A 18 -17.13 -5.44 41.23
C ASN A 18 -16.10 -4.64 40.43
N MET A 19 -15.15 -5.43 39.94
CA MET A 19 -13.83 -5.15 39.42
C MET A 19 -13.76 -4.12 38.28
N PRO A 20 -12.57 -3.54 38.05
CA PRO A 20 -12.31 -2.76 36.86
C PRO A 20 -12.46 -3.67 35.63
N THR A 21 -13.39 -3.35 34.74
CA THR A 21 -13.42 -3.90 33.39
C THR A 21 -12.09 -3.58 32.73
N GLY A 22 -11.36 -4.64 32.38
CA GLY A 22 -10.01 -4.58 31.84
C GLY A 22 -9.89 -3.52 30.76
N LYS A 23 -8.98 -2.57 30.97
CA LYS A 23 -8.35 -1.89 29.85
C LYS A 23 -7.63 -2.98 29.07
N THR A 24 -8.18 -3.39 27.94
CA THR A 24 -7.40 -4.04 26.91
C THR A 24 -6.34 -3.03 26.52
N VAL A 25 -5.16 -3.18 27.09
CA VAL A 25 -3.95 -2.52 26.66
C VAL A 25 -3.72 -3.04 25.24
N THR A 26 -4.23 -2.31 24.26
CA THR A 26 -3.79 -2.48 22.88
C THR A 26 -2.32 -2.09 22.88
N ASN A 27 -1.49 -3.12 22.95
CA ASN A 27 -0.06 -3.02 22.79
C ASN A 27 0.19 -2.36 21.42
N PRO A 28 0.75 -1.14 21.33
CA PRO A 28 1.12 -0.57 20.03
C PRO A 28 2.37 -1.32 19.56
N SER A 29 2.14 -2.48 18.95
CA SER A 29 3.18 -3.20 18.24
C SER A 29 3.43 -2.49 16.90
N GLN A 30 4.32 -1.49 16.98
CA GLN A 30 5.16 -0.96 15.91
C GLN A 30 4.56 -1.02 14.49
N SER A 31 3.60 -0.13 14.19
CA SER A 31 3.31 0.20 12.80
C SER A 31 4.37 1.19 12.31
N SER A 32 5.28 0.75 11.44
CA SER A 32 5.77 1.68 10.42
C SER A 32 4.53 2.31 9.78
N GLY A 33 4.38 3.63 9.81
CA GLY A 33 3.19 4.34 9.27
C GLY A 33 2.97 4.17 7.76
N ASP A 34 3.74 3.30 7.12
CA ASP A 34 3.67 2.96 5.71
C ASP A 34 2.56 1.92 5.51
N THR A 35 1.54 2.21 4.70
CA THR A 35 0.36 1.34 4.53
C THR A 35 -0.17 1.44 3.10
N ILE A 36 -0.78 0.35 2.63
CA ILE A 36 -1.52 0.32 1.37
C ILE A 36 -3.00 0.17 1.68
N SER A 37 -3.83 1.03 1.11
CA SER A 37 -5.28 0.88 1.14
C SER A 37 -5.85 0.89 -0.27
N PHE A 38 -7.05 0.36 -0.44
CA PHE A 38 -7.68 0.28 -1.74
C PHE A 38 -9.20 0.45 -1.64
N ALA A 39 -9.79 0.95 -2.71
CA ALA A 39 -11.23 1.02 -2.92
C ALA A 39 -11.54 0.41 -4.29
N GLU A 40 -12.66 -0.30 -4.35
CA GLU A 40 -13.20 -0.87 -5.58
C GLU A 40 -14.34 0.02 -6.07
N LEU A 41 -14.28 0.41 -7.33
CA LEU A 41 -15.33 1.13 -8.02
C LEU A 41 -16.07 0.19 -8.98
N PRO A 42 -17.23 0.60 -9.52
CA PRO A 42 -17.89 -0.10 -10.61
C PRO A 42 -16.94 -0.34 -11.80
N ASP A 43 -17.31 -1.30 -12.65
CA ASP A 43 -16.61 -1.61 -13.91
C ASP A 43 -15.14 -2.09 -13.76
N GLY A 44 -14.75 -2.54 -12.56
CA GLY A 44 -13.43 -3.14 -12.34
C GLY A 44 -12.29 -2.14 -12.17
N VAL A 45 -12.60 -0.88 -11.84
CA VAL A 45 -11.58 0.12 -11.51
C VAL A 45 -11.21 0.03 -10.03
N ILE A 46 -9.92 -0.12 -9.74
CA ILE A 46 -9.37 -0.26 -8.40
C ILE A 46 -8.47 0.93 -8.10
N VAL A 47 -8.87 1.72 -7.11
CA VAL A 47 -8.07 2.84 -6.61
C VAL A 47 -7.22 2.34 -5.46
N ILE A 48 -5.91 2.44 -5.58
CA ILE A 48 -4.94 2.02 -4.57
C ILE A 48 -4.25 3.26 -4.03
N ARG A 49 -4.20 3.42 -2.71
CA ARG A 49 -3.47 4.49 -2.02
C ARG A 49 -2.23 3.95 -1.36
N VAL A 50 -1.11 4.63 -1.58
CA VAL A 50 0.14 4.40 -0.85
C VAL A 50 0.30 5.51 0.18
N ILE A 51 0.26 5.15 1.46
CA ILE A 51 0.41 6.07 2.58
C ILE A 51 1.81 5.85 3.16
N GLY A 52 2.56 6.92 3.37
CA GLY A 52 3.95 6.85 3.82
C GLY A 52 4.90 6.51 2.67
N ARG A 53 5.72 5.48 2.80
CA ARG A 53 6.73 5.09 1.81
C ARG A 53 6.32 3.84 1.05
N GLY A 54 6.48 3.85 -0.28
CA GLY A 54 6.51 2.63 -1.07
C GLY A 54 7.88 1.97 -0.92
N SER A 55 7.95 0.81 -0.30
CA SER A 55 9.23 0.16 -0.03
C SER A 55 9.18 -1.35 -0.21
N PHE A 56 10.34 -2.01 -0.14
CA PHE A 56 10.43 -3.46 -0.10
C PHE A 56 9.53 -4.09 0.98
N ALA A 57 9.24 -3.36 2.07
CA ALA A 57 8.40 -3.83 3.16
C ALA A 57 6.94 -4.03 2.74
N ASN A 58 6.34 -3.05 2.05
CA ASN A 58 4.95 -3.08 1.58
C ASN A 58 4.77 -3.45 0.09
N SER A 59 5.86 -3.71 -0.64
CA SER A 59 5.81 -4.06 -2.07
C SER A 59 5.19 -5.43 -2.33
N VAL A 60 5.24 -6.37 -1.37
CA VAL A 60 4.61 -7.69 -1.54
C VAL A 60 3.09 -7.58 -1.40
N GLU A 61 2.62 -6.73 -0.49
CA GLU A 61 1.23 -6.35 -0.27
C GLU A 61 0.65 -5.78 -1.56
N PHE A 62 1.37 -4.83 -2.17
CA PHE A 62 0.97 -4.24 -3.44
C PHE A 62 0.85 -5.28 -4.55
N LYS A 63 1.86 -6.15 -4.69
CA LYS A 63 1.86 -7.22 -5.69
C LYS A 63 0.67 -8.16 -5.49
N ARG A 64 0.46 -8.67 -4.27
CA ARG A 64 -0.63 -9.62 -3.98
C ARG A 64 -2.00 -8.99 -4.18
N LEU A 65 -2.18 -7.75 -3.78
CA LEU A 65 -3.43 -7.03 -3.96
C LEU A 65 -3.79 -6.93 -5.45
N THR A 66 -2.84 -6.52 -6.29
CA THR A 66 -3.07 -6.40 -7.73
C THR A 66 -3.27 -7.76 -8.39
N ASP A 67 -2.52 -8.80 -8.00
CA ASP A 67 -2.69 -10.17 -8.48
C ASP A 67 -4.12 -10.69 -8.16
N LEU A 68 -4.62 -10.44 -6.95
CA LEU A 68 -5.97 -10.82 -6.52
C LEU A 68 -7.06 -10.17 -7.38
N PHE A 69 -6.94 -8.88 -7.69
CA PHE A 69 -7.92 -8.20 -8.53
C PHE A 69 -7.85 -8.65 -9.98
N VAL A 70 -6.65 -8.87 -10.51
CA VAL A 70 -6.46 -9.41 -11.86
C VAL A 70 -7.16 -10.75 -11.99
N GLU A 71 -6.97 -11.67 -11.03
CA GLU A 71 -7.67 -12.96 -11.01
C GLU A 71 -9.19 -12.79 -10.92
N ARG A 72 -9.66 -11.99 -9.96
CA ARG A 72 -11.09 -11.80 -9.69
C ARG A 72 -11.85 -11.19 -10.85
N PHE A 73 -11.22 -10.30 -11.61
CA PHE A 73 -11.80 -9.66 -12.80
C PHE A 73 -11.39 -10.32 -14.11
N SER A 74 -10.77 -11.50 -14.09
CA SER A 74 -10.35 -12.22 -15.31
C SER A 74 -9.48 -11.35 -16.25
N ASN A 75 -8.54 -10.60 -15.66
CA ASN A 75 -7.63 -9.64 -16.29
C ASN A 75 -8.30 -8.37 -16.86
N ALA A 76 -9.57 -8.11 -16.57
CA ALA A 76 -10.30 -6.94 -17.07
C ALA A 76 -10.34 -5.74 -16.08
N CYS A 77 -9.50 -5.73 -15.05
CA CYS A 77 -9.44 -4.62 -14.08
C CYS A 77 -8.44 -3.53 -14.47
N GLN A 78 -8.72 -2.30 -14.03
CA GLN A 78 -7.83 -1.16 -14.19
C GLN A 78 -7.39 -0.63 -12.82
N PHE A 79 -6.13 -0.22 -12.71
CA PHE A 79 -5.57 0.35 -11.48
C PHE A 79 -5.35 1.86 -11.63
N VAL A 80 -5.76 2.59 -10.60
CA VAL A 80 -5.40 3.98 -10.36
C VAL A 80 -4.61 4.04 -9.06
N LEU A 81 -3.36 4.48 -9.11
CA LEU A 81 -2.49 4.58 -7.95
C LEU A 81 -2.42 6.03 -7.47
N ASP A 82 -3.00 6.28 -6.29
CA ASP A 82 -3.02 7.57 -5.62
C ASP A 82 -1.81 7.71 -4.68
N LEU A 83 -0.95 8.67 -5.00
CA LEU A 83 0.31 8.94 -4.32
C LEU A 83 0.27 10.22 -3.46
N GLU A 84 -0.91 10.77 -3.17
CA GLU A 84 -1.04 12.02 -2.39
C GLU A 84 -0.32 11.93 -1.03
N GLN A 85 -0.43 10.79 -0.36
CA GLN A 85 0.19 10.52 0.93
C GLN A 85 1.49 9.70 0.81
N CYS A 86 2.00 9.51 -0.41
CA CYS A 86 3.22 8.76 -0.65
C CYS A 86 4.42 9.72 -0.68
N VAL A 87 5.30 9.62 0.31
CA VAL A 87 6.48 10.49 0.44
C VAL A 87 7.55 10.14 -0.59
N THR A 88 7.86 8.84 -0.73
CA THR A 88 8.87 8.34 -1.65
C THR A 88 8.65 6.87 -1.97
N MET A 89 9.24 6.38 -3.06
CA MET A 89 9.32 4.96 -3.39
C MET A 89 10.78 4.47 -3.50
N ASP A 90 11.06 3.22 -3.14
CA ASP A 90 12.33 2.54 -3.45
C ASP A 90 12.26 1.76 -4.77
N SER A 91 13.40 1.22 -5.22
CA SER A 91 13.50 0.43 -6.44
C SER A 91 12.67 -0.85 -6.38
N THR A 92 12.49 -1.45 -5.21
CA THR A 92 11.70 -2.68 -5.08
C THR A 92 10.22 -2.39 -5.34
N PHE A 93 9.68 -1.33 -4.72
CA PHE A 93 8.31 -0.92 -4.96
C PHE A 93 8.09 -0.49 -6.42
N MET A 94 9.02 0.29 -6.98
CA MET A 94 8.95 0.71 -8.38
C MET A 94 9.05 -0.46 -9.37
N GLY A 95 9.82 -1.51 -9.05
CA GLY A 95 9.88 -2.73 -9.85
C GLY A 95 8.55 -3.48 -9.89
N VAL A 96 7.87 -3.59 -8.74
CA VAL A 96 6.52 -4.14 -8.69
C VAL A 96 5.55 -3.24 -9.46
N LEU A 97 5.64 -1.92 -9.30
CA LEU A 97 4.84 -0.97 -10.06
C LEU A 97 5.02 -1.11 -11.58
N ALA A 98 6.26 -1.28 -12.04
CA ALA A 98 6.56 -1.51 -13.44
C ALA A 98 5.87 -2.77 -13.97
N SER A 99 5.99 -3.89 -13.25
CA SER A 99 5.34 -5.15 -13.66
C SER A 99 3.81 -5.06 -13.67
N VAL A 100 3.20 -4.41 -12.68
CA VAL A 100 1.74 -4.19 -12.62
C VAL A 100 1.27 -3.32 -13.79
N GLY A 101 1.96 -2.20 -14.05
CA GLY A 101 1.58 -1.28 -15.13
C GLY A 101 1.71 -1.91 -16.52
N LEU A 102 2.80 -2.63 -16.78
CA LEU A 102 3.00 -3.34 -18.04
C LEU A 102 1.99 -4.48 -18.22
N ARG A 103 1.69 -5.21 -17.14
CA ARG A 103 0.67 -6.26 -17.15
C ARG A 103 -0.71 -5.69 -17.48
N GLN A 104 -1.15 -4.64 -16.79
CA GLN A 104 -2.44 -3.99 -17.09
C GLN A 104 -2.49 -3.57 -18.56
N ARG A 105 -1.47 -2.88 -19.08
CA ARG A 105 -1.43 -2.45 -20.48
C ARG A 105 -1.52 -3.62 -21.45
N ARG A 106 -0.87 -4.75 -21.15
CA ARG A 106 -0.93 -5.96 -21.97
C ARG A 106 -2.34 -6.55 -21.97
N ASP A 107 -2.95 -6.64 -20.80
CA ASP A 107 -4.17 -7.41 -20.56
C ASP A 107 -5.44 -6.62 -20.94
N THR A 108 -5.51 -5.32 -20.63
CA THR A 108 -6.68 -4.47 -20.91
C THR A 108 -6.50 -3.51 -22.08
N LYS A 109 -5.28 -3.34 -22.60
CA LYS A 109 -4.89 -2.28 -23.55
C LYS A 109 -4.94 -0.86 -22.97
N GLU A 110 -5.17 -0.73 -21.67
CA GLU A 110 -5.28 0.56 -20.99
C GLU A 110 -4.06 0.84 -20.12
N THR A 111 -3.65 2.10 -20.08
CA THR A 111 -2.47 2.53 -19.31
C THR A 111 -2.84 2.74 -17.84
N MET A 112 -2.06 2.13 -16.93
CA MET A 112 -2.20 2.38 -15.49
C MET A 112 -1.93 3.87 -15.19
N THR A 113 -2.80 4.48 -14.38
CA THR A 113 -2.72 5.90 -14.04
C THR A 113 -2.20 6.10 -12.62
N LEU A 114 -1.22 7.00 -12.46
CA LEU A 114 -0.71 7.48 -11.19
C LEU A 114 -1.19 8.92 -10.99
N VAL A 115 -1.70 9.25 -9.82
CA VAL A 115 -2.24 10.58 -9.49
C VAL A 115 -1.63 11.12 -8.22
N ASN A 116 -1.70 12.45 -8.07
CA ASN A 116 -1.12 13.16 -6.93
C ASN A 116 0.38 12.88 -6.75
N VAL A 117 1.09 12.69 -7.86
CA VAL A 117 2.52 12.38 -7.82
C VAL A 117 3.29 13.62 -7.42
N ASN A 118 4.02 13.53 -6.31
CA ASN A 118 4.93 14.58 -5.87
C ASN A 118 6.19 14.64 -6.75
N GLU A 119 6.92 15.75 -6.72
CA GLU A 119 8.10 15.94 -7.57
C GLU A 119 9.21 14.89 -7.36
N GLN A 120 9.37 14.39 -6.13
CA GLN A 120 10.39 13.38 -5.83
C GLN A 120 10.04 12.06 -6.51
N ASN A 121 8.80 11.61 -6.39
CA ASN A 121 8.31 10.39 -7.04
C ASN A 121 8.29 10.53 -8.56
N GLU A 122 7.91 11.70 -9.09
CA GLU A 122 7.99 11.99 -10.53
C GLU A 122 9.42 11.84 -11.04
N ARG A 123 10.41 12.44 -10.37
CA ARG A 123 11.83 12.29 -10.73
C ARG A 123 12.28 10.83 -10.69
N LEU A 124 11.86 10.05 -9.71
CA LEU A 124 12.19 8.62 -9.61
C LEU A 124 11.60 7.82 -10.79
N LEU A 125 10.32 8.05 -11.11
CA LEU A 125 9.62 7.41 -12.23
C LEU A 125 10.28 7.71 -13.57
N HIS A 126 10.68 8.97 -13.81
CA HIS A 126 11.44 9.36 -15.00
C HIS A 126 12.83 8.74 -15.03
N THR A 127 13.53 8.76 -13.90
CA THR A 127 14.89 8.20 -13.80
C THR A 127 14.90 6.74 -14.21
N LEU A 128 13.92 5.96 -13.75
CA LEU A 128 13.84 4.52 -14.01
C LEU A 128 13.09 4.15 -15.30
N GLY A 129 12.60 5.12 -16.08
CA GLY A 129 11.92 4.89 -17.36
C GLY A 129 10.44 4.54 -17.26
N LEU A 130 9.85 4.52 -16.06
CA LEU A 130 8.45 4.16 -15.82
C LEU A 130 7.46 5.16 -16.41
N ALA A 131 7.84 6.44 -16.45
CA ALA A 131 7.02 7.49 -17.03
C ALA A 131 6.73 7.31 -18.54
N HIS A 132 7.46 6.43 -19.24
CA HIS A 132 7.21 6.15 -20.66
C HIS A 132 5.99 5.26 -20.93
N PHE A 133 5.53 4.51 -19.93
CA PHE A 133 4.41 3.57 -20.10
C PHE A 133 3.34 3.67 -19.01
N LEU A 134 3.52 4.54 -18.02
CA LEU A 134 2.51 4.91 -17.03
C LEU A 134 1.94 6.30 -17.36
N ASN A 135 0.66 6.50 -17.06
CA ASN A 135 0.05 7.82 -17.13
C ASN A 135 0.28 8.54 -15.80
N VAL A 136 1.31 9.39 -15.74
CA VAL A 136 1.72 10.09 -14.51
C VAL A 136 1.06 11.46 -14.44
N ARG A 137 0.28 11.69 -13.38
CA ARG A 137 -0.38 12.97 -13.10
C ARG A 137 0.14 13.57 -11.79
N THR A 138 0.78 14.73 -11.87
CA THR A 138 1.39 15.42 -10.73
C THR A 138 0.35 16.17 -9.90
N ILE A 139 0.75 16.55 -8.68
CA ILE A 139 -0.09 17.34 -7.77
C ILE A 139 -0.55 18.64 -8.47
N GLY A 140 -1.86 18.91 -8.41
CA GLY A 140 -2.46 20.11 -9.00
C GLY A 140 -2.86 19.97 -10.48
N GLN A 141 -2.60 18.83 -11.12
CA GLN A 141 -3.26 18.46 -12.38
C GLN A 141 -4.69 17.97 -12.11
N ASP A 142 -5.55 17.98 -13.13
CA ASP A 142 -6.97 17.61 -13.01
C ASP A 142 -7.16 16.31 -12.21
N ALA A 143 -8.02 16.38 -11.19
CA ALA A 143 -8.36 15.24 -10.35
C ALA A 143 -8.90 14.10 -11.23
N HIS A 144 -8.46 12.88 -10.95
CA HIS A 144 -8.97 11.72 -11.66
C HIS A 144 -10.36 11.36 -11.10
N PRO A 145 -11.42 11.20 -11.92
CA PRO A 145 -12.77 10.94 -11.41
C PRO A 145 -12.85 9.75 -10.44
N ALA A 146 -12.02 8.73 -10.66
CA ALA A 146 -11.93 7.57 -9.77
C ALA A 146 -11.49 7.93 -8.34
N THR A 147 -10.57 8.88 -8.14
CA THR A 147 -10.11 9.23 -6.78
C THR A 147 -11.18 9.97 -5.97
N GLU A 148 -12.05 10.73 -6.64
CA GLU A 148 -13.18 11.40 -6.00
C GLU A 148 -14.32 10.43 -5.69
N ALA A 149 -14.59 9.48 -6.59
CA ALA A 149 -15.63 8.47 -6.42
C ALA A 149 -15.30 7.42 -5.36
N ALA A 150 -14.03 7.25 -5.00
CA ALA A 150 -13.58 6.25 -4.04
C ALA A 150 -13.82 6.70 -2.58
N THR A 151 -14.73 6.01 -1.88
CA THR A 151 -15.06 6.31 -0.47
C THR A 151 -14.69 5.17 0.49
N ASP A 152 -14.85 3.91 0.06
CA ASP A 152 -14.83 2.74 0.93
C ASP A 152 -13.45 2.06 0.98
N PHE A 153 -12.43 2.81 1.41
CA PHE A 153 -11.06 2.31 1.48
C PHE A 153 -10.89 1.22 2.54
N ARG A 154 -10.26 0.11 2.13
CA ARG A 154 -9.87 -1.01 2.97
C ARG A 154 -8.36 -1.13 2.99
N THR A 155 -7.79 -1.47 4.14
CA THR A 155 -6.35 -1.74 4.24
C THR A 155 -6.02 -3.07 3.57
N ALA A 156 -4.99 -3.08 2.72
CA ALA A 156 -4.48 -4.32 2.14
C ALA A 156 -3.86 -5.21 3.22
N GLU A 157 -4.03 -6.51 3.11
CA GLU A 157 -3.46 -7.45 4.06
C GLU A 157 -1.94 -7.50 3.93
N ALA A 158 -1.23 -7.41 5.07
CA ALA A 158 0.21 -7.58 5.16
C ALA A 158 0.57 -9.08 5.25
N PRO A 159 1.09 -9.70 4.18
CA PRO A 159 1.39 -11.11 4.21
C PRO A 159 2.64 -11.39 5.06
N LYS A 160 2.62 -12.52 5.78
CA LYS A 160 3.86 -13.11 6.27
C LYS A 160 4.59 -13.75 5.10
N VAL A 161 5.82 -13.31 4.89
CA VAL A 161 6.70 -13.74 3.79
C VAL A 161 7.97 -14.28 4.41
N SER A 162 8.44 -15.44 3.93
CA SER A 162 9.71 -15.99 4.39
C SER A 162 10.86 -15.07 3.97
N LYS A 163 12.02 -15.22 4.61
CA LYS A 163 13.21 -14.46 4.23
C LYS A 163 13.63 -14.77 2.79
N THR A 164 13.60 -16.04 2.40
CA THR A 164 13.86 -16.51 1.04
C THR A 164 12.93 -15.85 0.03
N ASP A 165 11.61 -15.90 0.25
CA ASP A 165 10.63 -15.31 -0.66
C ASP A 165 10.77 -13.79 -0.76
N ARG A 166 11.17 -13.13 0.33
CA ARG A 166 11.43 -11.68 0.32
C ARG A 166 12.63 -11.35 -0.57
N ILE A 167 13.71 -12.15 -0.52
CA ILE A 167 14.88 -11.97 -1.37
C ILE A 167 14.50 -12.20 -2.84
N VAL A 168 13.76 -13.27 -3.15
CA VAL A 168 13.26 -13.56 -4.50
C VAL A 168 12.42 -12.39 -5.02
N HIS A 169 11.47 -11.90 -4.23
CA HIS A 169 10.63 -10.75 -4.59
C HIS A 169 11.45 -9.50 -4.88
N MET A 170 12.51 -9.23 -4.11
CA MET A 170 13.41 -8.11 -4.38
C MET A 170 14.18 -8.30 -5.68
N ILE A 171 14.65 -9.51 -5.99
CA ILE A 171 15.33 -9.81 -7.26
C ILE A 171 14.38 -9.55 -8.43
N GLU A 172 13.20 -10.16 -8.40
CA GLU A 172 12.17 -9.99 -9.44
C GLU A 172 11.81 -8.52 -9.66
N ALA A 173 11.67 -7.73 -8.59
CA ALA A 173 11.40 -6.31 -8.71
C ALA A 173 12.51 -5.56 -9.48
N HIS A 174 13.77 -5.83 -9.18
CA HIS A 174 14.88 -5.18 -9.89
C HIS A 174 15.00 -5.66 -11.34
N GLU A 175 14.74 -6.95 -11.59
CA GLU A 175 14.70 -7.51 -12.95
C GLU A 175 13.60 -6.84 -13.80
N ASN A 176 12.40 -6.62 -13.24
CA ASN A 176 11.34 -5.86 -13.91
C ASN A 176 11.77 -4.43 -14.32
N LEU A 177 12.61 -3.77 -13.51
CA LEU A 177 13.17 -2.47 -13.87
C LEU A 177 14.18 -2.58 -15.02
N VAL A 178 14.99 -3.63 -15.06
CA VAL A 178 15.94 -3.88 -16.16
C VAL A 178 15.21 -4.24 -17.45
N GLU A 179 14.15 -5.04 -17.37
CA GLU A 179 13.33 -5.42 -18.52
C GLU A 179 12.55 -4.24 -19.09
N SER A 180 12.06 -3.33 -18.24
CA SER A 180 11.33 -2.14 -18.68
C SER A 180 12.24 -1.06 -19.28
N ASP A 181 13.47 -0.93 -18.79
CA ASP A 181 14.50 -0.07 -19.37
C ASP A 181 15.89 -0.68 -19.16
N SER A 182 16.52 -1.12 -20.27
CA SER A 182 17.85 -1.74 -20.26
C SER A 182 18.95 -0.87 -19.65
N ALA A 183 18.78 0.46 -19.59
CA ALA A 183 19.72 1.35 -18.90
C ALA A 183 19.80 1.09 -17.39
N ASN A 184 18.79 0.44 -16.81
CA ASN A 184 18.77 0.03 -15.41
C ASN A 184 19.70 -1.16 -15.11
N ALA A 185 20.16 -1.91 -16.13
CA ALA A 185 21.06 -3.06 -15.92
C ALA A 185 22.34 -2.66 -15.17
N VAL A 186 22.99 -1.58 -15.61
CA VAL A 186 24.21 -1.07 -14.98
C VAL A 186 23.92 -0.50 -13.59
N ARG A 187 22.75 0.14 -13.40
CA ARG A 187 22.36 0.76 -12.13
C ARG A 187 22.15 -0.26 -11.03
N PHE A 188 21.57 -1.42 -11.36
CA PHE A 188 21.18 -2.44 -10.38
C PHE A 188 22.08 -3.68 -10.37
N GLU A 189 23.13 -3.72 -11.18
CA GLU A 189 24.08 -4.85 -11.24
C GLU A 189 24.59 -5.29 -9.85
N SER A 190 25.07 -4.33 -9.05
CA SER A 190 25.62 -4.61 -7.72
C SER A 190 24.55 -5.11 -6.73
N VAL A 191 23.35 -4.54 -6.80
CA VAL A 191 22.21 -4.93 -5.96
C VAL A 191 21.74 -6.34 -6.31
N LEU A 192 21.56 -6.63 -7.60
CA LEU A 192 21.17 -7.96 -8.09
C LEU A 192 22.21 -9.01 -7.71
N LYS A 193 23.50 -8.70 -7.84
CA LYS A 193 24.58 -9.60 -7.41
C LYS A 193 24.49 -9.91 -5.91
N TYR A 194 24.33 -8.88 -5.08
CA TYR A 194 24.20 -9.05 -3.63
C TYR A 194 22.97 -9.87 -3.23
N LEU A 195 21.81 -9.62 -3.86
CA LEU A 195 20.58 -10.36 -3.58
C LEU A 195 20.71 -11.83 -3.98
N ASN A 196 21.31 -12.12 -5.14
CA ASN A 196 21.56 -13.48 -5.60
C ASN A 196 22.52 -14.25 -4.67
N GLU A 197 23.58 -13.61 -4.16
CA GLU A 197 24.47 -14.20 -3.17
C GLU A 197 23.77 -14.45 -1.83
N SER A 198 22.89 -13.52 -1.43
CA SER A 198 22.08 -13.64 -0.22
C SER A 198 21.05 -14.76 -0.33
N LEU A 199 20.45 -14.95 -1.51
CA LEU A 199 19.51 -16.05 -1.78
C LEU A 199 20.19 -17.42 -1.64
N LYS A 200 21.38 -17.58 -2.22
CA LYS A 200 22.17 -18.82 -2.11
C LYS A 200 22.45 -19.19 -0.65
N LYS A 201 22.89 -18.21 0.16
CA LYS A 201 23.19 -18.42 1.58
C LYS A 201 21.95 -18.77 2.42
N GLU A 202 20.76 -18.32 2.03
CA GLU A 202 19.52 -18.63 2.74
C GLU A 202 18.97 -20.02 2.38
N GLN A 203 19.39 -20.58 1.25
CA GLN A 203 18.98 -21.90 0.76
C GLN A 203 19.91 -23.04 1.20
N GLU A 204 21.09 -22.71 1.74
CA GLU A 204 22.06 -23.62 2.34
C GLU A 204 21.68 -23.99 3.78
#